data_AF-A0ABD1XY67-F1
#
_entry.id   AF-A0ABD1XY67-F1
#
_cell.length_a   1.000
_cell.length_b   1.000
_cell.length_c   1.000
_cell.angle_alpha   90.00
_cell.angle_beta   90.00
_cell.angle_gamma   90.00
#
_symmetry.space_group_name_H-M   'P 1'
#
loop_
_entity.id
_entity.type
_entity.pdbx_description
1 polymer ?
#
loop_
_entity_poly.entity_id
_entity_poly.type
_entity_poly.pdbx_seq_one_letter_code
_entity_poly.pdbx_strand_id
1 'polypeptide(L)'
;MASFSALRSDIFGREEKRQHYGSYIKGLSAYDRHKKFMDDYVHFYPGNAVIGTSATIKTDLDTLRETYRFIRTEEDDSERTWEQRLAKRYYEKLFKEYCIADMSRYKESKIGFRWRTEKEVISGKGQFVCGNRKCNEKEGLSSYEVNFSYYENGENRQALVKLRVCPRCAYKLKYKKEKELENQLRQEKRKTRKRQRKKKIERRSKRRQASEEPEESDDSDGDTSSEEGSRSRSHGSKSPGNDERARKMSKGVQSTSCPGGPAKQPGRNDEFDQYFEGMFLSVEVSQRKSIRVCGAVVAAAAGVTAPSKQKIRIKLRSYWVPLIEQACQQILEAAKNTNALTMGPVPLPTKKRVYCVLRSPHVDKDSREHFEIRTHRRLIDLANPNAQTIDALMQLDLPAGVDVEVKLS
;
A
#
# COMPACT_ATOMS: atom_id res chain seq x y z
N MET A 1 8.16 77.90 16.96
CA MET A 1 7.26 77.17 17.89
C MET A 1 6.26 76.40 17.04
N ALA A 2 6.03 75.12 17.31
CA ALA A 2 4.97 74.37 16.62
C ALA A 2 3.60 74.92 17.08
N SER A 3 2.68 75.15 16.16
CA SER A 3 1.36 75.67 16.50
C SER A 3 0.54 74.61 17.26
N PHE A 4 -0.32 75.05 18.17
CA PHE A 4 -1.26 74.16 18.86
C PHE A 4 -2.18 73.39 17.90
N SER A 5 -2.45 73.92 16.70
CA SER A 5 -3.19 73.21 15.65
C SER A 5 -2.40 72.03 15.07
N ALA A 6 -1.10 72.19 14.79
CA ALA A 6 -0.25 71.12 14.27
C ALA A 6 -0.05 69.98 15.28
N LEU A 7 0.20 70.34 16.55
CA LEU A 7 0.26 69.36 17.65
C LEU A 7 -1.07 68.60 17.79
N ARG A 8 -2.21 69.30 17.66
CA ARG A 8 -3.53 68.68 17.71
C ARG A 8 -3.74 67.70 16.54
N SER A 9 -3.42 68.07 15.30
CA SER A 9 -3.51 67.15 14.16
C SER A 9 -2.59 65.93 14.28
N ASP A 10 -1.37 66.11 14.80
CA ASP A 10 -0.43 64.99 15.03
C ASP A 10 -0.92 64.02 16.11
N ILE A 11 -1.57 64.53 17.16
CA ILE A 11 -2.21 63.71 18.20
C ILE A 11 -3.39 62.93 17.62
N PHE A 12 -4.30 63.59 16.87
CA PHE A 12 -5.44 62.92 16.24
C PHE A 12 -4.99 61.85 15.23
N GLY A 13 -4.03 62.16 14.36
CA GLY A 13 -3.49 61.18 13.39
C GLY A 13 -2.73 60.01 14.04
N ARG A 14 -2.18 60.19 15.25
CA ARG A 14 -1.59 59.10 16.05
C ARG A 14 -2.67 58.23 16.70
N GLU A 15 -3.78 58.83 17.12
CA GLU A 15 -4.91 58.12 17.71
C GLU A 15 -5.70 57.32 16.66
N GLU A 16 -5.95 57.87 15.48
CA GLU A 16 -6.54 57.14 14.34
C GLU A 16 -5.71 55.92 13.95
N LYS A 17 -4.38 56.06 13.85
CA LYS A 17 -3.46 54.93 13.58
C LYS A 17 -3.55 53.85 14.66
N ARG A 18 -3.69 54.22 15.93
CA ARG A 18 -3.89 53.29 17.06
C ARG A 18 -5.24 52.57 16.97
N GLN A 19 -6.31 53.27 16.61
CA GLN A 19 -7.65 52.68 16.43
C GLN A 19 -7.71 51.76 15.20
N HIS A 20 -7.10 52.15 14.09
CA HIS A 20 -6.98 51.34 12.88
C HIS A 20 -6.15 50.07 13.11
N TYR A 21 -5.01 50.18 13.80
CA TYR A 21 -4.23 49.01 14.21
C TYR A 21 -5.02 48.09 15.15
N GLY A 22 -5.75 48.66 16.13
CA GLY A 22 -6.57 47.91 17.07
C GLY A 22 -7.76 47.17 16.44
N SER A 23 -8.44 47.78 15.46
CA SER A 23 -9.52 47.14 14.70
C SER A 23 -8.98 46.04 13.78
N TYR A 24 -7.89 46.30 13.06
CA TYR A 24 -7.19 45.28 12.26
C TYR A 24 -6.76 44.06 13.08
N ILE A 25 -6.15 44.27 14.25
CA ILE A 25 -5.74 43.19 15.18
C ILE A 25 -6.94 42.38 15.68
N LYS A 26 -8.06 43.03 16.00
CA LYS A 26 -9.30 42.35 16.43
C LYS A 26 -9.95 41.53 15.32
N GLY A 27 -9.85 41.97 14.06
CA GLY A 27 -10.38 41.26 12.88
C GLY A 27 -9.61 40.01 12.47
N LEU A 28 -8.36 39.85 12.93
CA LEU A 28 -7.53 38.67 12.61
C LEU A 28 -7.90 37.43 13.46
N SER A 29 -7.71 36.25 12.87
CA SER A 29 -7.73 34.96 13.56
C SER A 29 -6.69 34.92 14.68
N ALA A 30 -6.89 34.06 15.69
CA ALA A 30 -5.96 33.93 16.81
C ALA A 30 -4.52 33.58 16.36
N TYR A 31 -4.38 32.76 15.32
CA TYR A 31 -3.08 32.40 14.73
C TYR A 31 -2.41 33.59 14.02
N ASP A 32 -3.14 34.26 13.13
CA ASP A 32 -2.61 35.40 12.36
C ASP A 32 -2.28 36.59 13.26
N ARG A 33 -3.06 36.79 14.31
CA ARG A 33 -2.82 37.79 15.36
C ARG A 33 -1.54 37.48 16.15
N HIS A 34 -1.33 36.22 16.54
CA HIS A 34 -0.11 35.79 17.20
C HIS A 34 1.12 35.98 16.30
N LYS A 35 1.02 35.58 15.03
CA LYS A 35 2.09 35.78 14.04
C LYS A 35 2.45 37.26 13.92
N LYS A 36 1.46 38.14 13.71
CA LYS A 36 1.71 39.58 13.62
C LYS A 36 2.35 40.16 14.88
N PHE A 37 1.96 39.74 16.08
CA PHE A 37 2.63 40.20 17.30
C PHE A 37 4.10 39.74 17.41
N MET A 38 4.44 38.56 16.89
CA MET A 38 5.83 38.10 16.81
C MET A 38 6.63 38.90 15.78
N ASP A 39 6.06 39.12 14.59
CA ASP A 39 6.67 39.94 13.52
C ASP A 39 6.91 41.39 14.01
N ASP A 40 5.90 42.01 14.63
CA ASP A 40 5.99 43.36 15.22
C ASP A 40 7.03 43.40 16.35
N TYR A 41 7.09 42.40 17.24
CA TYR A 41 8.07 42.35 18.35
C TYR A 41 9.52 42.31 17.84
N VAL A 42 9.80 41.48 16.81
CA VAL A 42 11.12 41.41 16.17
C VAL A 42 11.48 42.74 15.51
N HIS A 43 10.51 43.44 14.92
CA HIS A 43 10.74 44.74 14.29
C HIS A 43 11.01 45.87 15.29
N PHE A 44 10.31 45.89 16.44
CA PHE A 44 10.49 46.91 17.48
C PHE A 44 11.71 46.69 18.38
N TYR A 45 12.17 45.45 18.57
CA TYR A 45 13.30 45.11 19.46
C TYR A 45 14.46 44.41 18.72
N PRO A 46 15.07 45.03 17.69
CA PRO A 46 16.08 44.40 16.85
C PRO A 46 17.36 44.00 17.61
N GLY A 47 17.68 44.67 18.72
CA GLY A 47 18.85 44.36 19.54
C GLY A 47 18.68 43.15 20.49
N ASN A 48 17.45 42.67 20.68
CA ASN A 48 17.16 41.50 21.52
C ASN A 48 16.61 40.32 20.70
N ALA A 49 16.66 40.44 19.37
CA ALA A 49 16.55 39.32 18.46
C ALA A 49 17.79 38.43 18.63
N VAL A 50 17.74 37.56 19.65
CA VAL A 50 18.47 36.28 19.58
C VAL A 50 18.17 35.73 18.20
N ILE A 51 19.23 35.54 17.40
CA ILE A 51 19.12 34.85 16.13
C ILE A 51 18.75 33.42 16.48
N GLY A 52 17.46 33.20 16.63
CA GLY A 52 16.84 31.91 16.59
C GLY A 52 17.11 31.39 15.20
N THR A 53 18.26 30.76 15.03
CA THR A 53 18.33 29.53 14.25
C THR A 53 17.18 28.69 14.76
N SER A 54 16.04 28.76 14.06
CA SER A 54 14.89 27.93 14.34
C SER A 54 15.41 26.51 14.20
N ALA A 55 15.75 25.89 15.33
CA ALA A 55 16.15 24.49 15.39
C ALA A 55 15.02 23.75 14.66
N THR A 56 15.34 23.24 13.47
CA THR A 56 14.35 22.92 12.45
C THR A 56 13.32 22.01 13.09
N ILE A 57 12.11 22.54 13.34
CA ILE A 57 11.15 21.85 14.21
C ILE A 57 10.71 20.61 13.45
N LYS A 58 11.36 19.48 13.76
CA LYS A 58 11.08 18.19 13.15
C LYS A 58 9.63 17.86 13.46
N THR A 59 8.78 17.98 12.45
CA THR A 59 7.38 17.58 12.59
C THR A 59 7.32 16.06 12.57
N ASP A 60 6.31 15.47 13.22
CA ASP A 60 6.03 14.04 13.15
C ASP A 60 5.99 13.52 11.69
N LEU A 61 5.59 14.36 10.73
CA LEU A 61 5.57 14.03 9.31
C LEU A 61 6.97 13.95 8.70
N ASP A 62 7.88 14.85 9.09
CA ASP A 62 9.26 14.86 8.58
C ASP A 62 10.08 13.74 9.23
N THR A 63 9.90 13.51 10.53
CA THR A 63 10.39 12.31 11.22
C THR A 63 9.92 11.03 10.54
N LEU A 64 8.65 10.94 10.14
CA LEU A 64 8.13 9.79 9.38
C LEU A 64 8.75 9.70 7.98
N ARG A 65 9.01 10.82 7.28
CA ARG A 65 9.69 10.79 5.97
C ARG A 65 11.13 10.29 6.06
N GLU A 66 11.86 10.70 7.10
CA GLU A 66 13.25 10.28 7.34
C GLU A 66 13.35 8.80 7.74
N THR A 67 12.40 8.29 8.54
CA THR A 67 12.48 6.96 9.16
C THR A 67 11.56 5.89 8.55
N TYR A 68 10.80 6.24 7.50
CA TYR A 68 9.91 5.30 6.82
C TYR A 68 10.71 4.27 6.01
N ARG A 69 10.41 3.00 6.25
CA ARG A 69 10.83 1.86 5.42
C ARG A 69 9.58 1.15 4.90
N PHE A 70 9.58 0.77 3.64
CA PHE A 70 8.51 0.06 2.96
C PHE A 70 8.35 -1.38 3.49
N ILE A 71 9.48 -2.02 3.82
CA ILE A 71 9.59 -3.27 4.58
C ILE A 71 10.55 -3.03 5.75
N ARG A 72 10.12 -3.39 6.96
CA ARG A 72 10.97 -3.38 8.17
C ARG A 72 11.40 -4.79 8.55
N THR A 73 12.67 -4.96 8.92
CA THR A 73 13.21 -6.15 9.57
C THR A 73 13.15 -6.02 11.09
N GLU A 74 13.43 -7.10 11.83
CA GLU A 74 13.48 -7.05 13.30
C GLU A 74 14.69 -6.25 13.83
N GLU A 75 15.79 -6.22 13.07
CA GLU A 75 16.99 -5.42 13.36
C GLU A 75 16.66 -3.91 13.37
N ASP A 76 15.84 -3.45 12.41
CA ASP A 76 15.39 -2.05 12.30
C ASP A 76 14.52 -1.58 13.48
N ASP A 77 13.90 -2.53 14.17
CA ASP A 77 13.03 -2.30 15.33
C ASP A 77 13.79 -2.42 16.67
N SER A 78 15.09 -2.77 16.65
CA SER A 78 15.94 -2.90 17.84
C SER A 78 16.37 -1.55 18.43
N GLU A 79 16.47 -0.53 17.57
CA GLU A 79 16.89 0.81 17.96
C GLU A 79 15.78 1.60 18.66
N ARG A 80 16.14 2.23 19.78
CA ARG A 80 15.16 2.73 20.76
C ARG A 80 14.83 4.21 20.62
N THR A 81 15.08 4.87 19.49
CA THR A 81 14.72 6.29 19.34
C THR A 81 13.19 6.48 19.39
N TRP A 82 12.72 7.68 19.76
CA TRP A 82 11.28 7.96 19.76
C TRP A 82 10.73 8.01 18.32
N GLU A 83 11.56 8.46 17.37
CA GLU A 83 11.30 8.55 15.94
C GLU A 83 11.00 7.16 15.33
N GLN A 84 11.89 6.18 15.58
CA GLN A 84 11.70 4.80 15.11
C GLN A 84 10.47 4.13 15.74
N ARG A 85 10.14 4.43 17.00
CA ARG A 85 8.91 3.97 17.68
C ARG A 85 7.64 4.59 17.07
N LEU A 86 7.68 5.86 16.66
CA LEU A 86 6.57 6.52 15.96
C LEU A 86 6.33 5.85 14.60
N ALA A 87 7.39 5.65 13.82
CA ALA A 87 7.32 4.96 12.54
C ALA A 87 6.91 3.48 12.67
N LYS A 88 7.32 2.77 13.74
CA LYS A 88 6.85 1.41 14.06
C LYS A 88 5.33 1.37 14.24
N ARG A 89 4.78 2.23 15.10
CA ARG A 89 3.33 2.34 15.34
C ARG A 89 2.55 2.66 14.06
N TYR A 90 3.13 3.47 13.16
CA TYR A 90 2.52 3.75 11.86
C TYR A 90 2.54 2.51 10.95
N TYR A 91 3.67 1.80 10.88
CA TYR A 91 3.84 0.59 10.07
C TYR A 91 2.95 -0.58 10.54
N GLU A 92 2.79 -0.76 11.85
CA GLU A 92 1.87 -1.75 12.46
C GLU A 92 0.39 -1.47 12.10
N LYS A 93 0.04 -0.22 11.81
CA LYS A 93 -1.31 0.18 11.38
C LYS A 93 -1.59 -0.05 9.89
N LEU A 94 -0.58 -0.40 9.08
CA LEU A 94 -0.74 -0.64 7.64
C LEU A 94 -1.16 -2.08 7.35
N PHE A 95 -2.16 -2.24 6.49
CA PHE A 95 -2.64 -3.55 6.05
C PHE A 95 -1.88 -4.00 4.81
N LYS A 96 -1.09 -5.08 4.96
CA LYS A 96 -0.05 -5.53 4.01
C LYS A 96 -0.45 -6.68 3.08
N GLU A 97 -1.69 -7.17 3.17
CA GLU A 97 -2.19 -8.28 2.31
C GLU A 97 -2.33 -7.90 0.84
N TYR A 98 -2.82 -6.69 0.57
CA TYR A 98 -3.09 -6.16 -0.76
C TYR A 98 -2.66 -4.70 -0.82
N CYS A 99 -1.98 -4.31 -1.89
CA CYS A 99 -1.57 -2.93 -2.13
C CYS A 99 -2.62 -2.13 -2.94
N ILE A 100 -2.47 -0.81 -2.96
CA ILE A 100 -3.18 0.11 -3.84
C ILE A 100 -2.20 0.66 -4.87
N ALA A 101 -2.62 0.66 -6.14
CA ALA A 101 -1.89 1.23 -7.27
C ALA A 101 -2.44 2.62 -7.65
N ASP A 102 -1.54 3.55 -7.99
CA ASP A 102 -1.87 4.73 -8.80
C ASP A 102 -1.41 4.49 -10.24
N MET A 103 -2.40 4.19 -11.09
CA MET A 103 -2.19 3.95 -12.53
C MET A 103 -2.36 5.22 -13.36
N SER A 104 -2.30 6.43 -12.77
CA SER A 104 -2.52 7.68 -13.52
C SER A 104 -1.52 7.90 -14.66
N ARG A 105 -0.27 7.45 -14.50
CA ARG A 105 0.82 7.57 -15.49
C ARG A 105 1.18 6.26 -16.21
N TYR A 106 0.22 5.34 -16.33
CA TYR A 106 0.43 4.03 -16.97
C TYR A 106 0.98 4.10 -18.41
N LYS A 107 0.66 5.16 -19.16
CA LYS A 107 1.19 5.39 -20.52
C LYS A 107 2.70 5.64 -20.56
N GLU A 108 3.27 6.22 -19.49
CA GLU A 108 4.72 6.38 -19.29
C GLU A 108 5.37 5.10 -18.72
N SER A 109 4.60 4.01 -18.56
CA SER A 109 5.00 2.81 -17.82
C SER A 109 5.32 3.04 -16.34
N LYS A 110 4.87 4.17 -15.76
CA LYS A 110 5.06 4.52 -14.34
C LYS A 110 3.79 4.23 -13.56
N ILE A 111 3.87 3.27 -12.65
CA ILE A 111 2.78 2.88 -11.73
C ILE A 111 3.34 2.99 -10.31
N GLY A 112 2.67 3.75 -9.46
CA GLY A 112 3.03 3.84 -8.04
C GLY A 112 2.24 2.83 -7.21
N PHE A 113 2.85 2.22 -6.21
CA PHE A 113 2.20 1.31 -5.27
C PHE A 113 2.31 1.85 -3.85
N ARG A 114 1.33 1.54 -3.00
CA ARG A 114 1.40 1.76 -1.54
C ARG A 114 0.54 0.77 -0.77
N TRP A 115 0.82 0.63 0.52
CA TRP A 115 -0.03 -0.15 1.43
C TRP A 115 -1.39 0.52 1.70
N ARG A 116 -2.36 -0.31 2.15
CA ARG A 116 -3.72 0.14 2.48
C ARG A 116 -3.77 0.76 3.87
N THR A 117 -4.55 1.84 3.98
CA THR A 117 -4.90 2.45 5.26
C THR A 117 -6.15 1.79 5.86
N GLU A 118 -6.30 1.88 7.18
CA GLU A 118 -7.47 1.39 7.95
C GLU A 118 -8.82 1.78 7.31
N LYS A 119 -8.99 3.07 6.96
CA LYS A 119 -10.22 3.57 6.31
C LYS A 119 -10.50 2.88 4.97
N GLU A 120 -9.45 2.54 4.22
CA GLU A 120 -9.58 1.88 2.91
C GLU A 120 -9.95 0.41 3.05
N VAL A 121 -9.41 -0.27 4.07
CA VAL A 121 -9.79 -1.65 4.41
C VAL A 121 -11.23 -1.73 4.88
N ILE A 122 -11.68 -0.81 5.74
CA ILE A 122 -13.10 -0.70 6.14
C ILE A 122 -13.99 -0.46 4.91
N SER A 123 -13.54 0.30 3.92
CA SER A 123 -14.27 0.51 2.65
C SER A 123 -14.15 -0.65 1.65
N GLY A 124 -13.39 -1.71 1.95
CA GLY A 124 -13.18 -2.87 1.06
C GLY A 124 -12.26 -2.62 -0.14
N LYS A 125 -11.56 -1.48 -0.21
CA LYS A 125 -10.67 -1.14 -1.34
C LYS A 125 -9.46 -2.08 -1.40
N GLY A 126 -9.09 -2.46 -2.62
CA GLY A 126 -8.02 -3.43 -2.91
C GLY A 126 -8.38 -4.89 -2.65
N GLN A 127 -9.61 -5.22 -2.25
CA GLN A 127 -10.04 -6.60 -1.94
C GLN A 127 -11.41 -6.93 -2.55
N PHE A 128 -12.43 -6.12 -2.25
CA PHE A 128 -13.77 -6.18 -2.82
C PHE A 128 -14.02 -5.09 -3.87
N VAL A 129 -13.27 -3.98 -3.79
CA VAL A 129 -13.27 -2.88 -4.77
C VAL A 129 -11.89 -2.78 -5.40
N CYS A 130 -11.83 -2.49 -6.70
CA CYS A 130 -10.58 -2.41 -7.49
C CYS A 130 -9.49 -1.58 -6.79
N GLY A 131 -8.29 -2.15 -6.66
CA GLY A 131 -7.13 -1.53 -5.98
C GLY A 131 -6.46 -0.36 -6.71
N ASN A 132 -7.10 0.23 -7.72
CA ASN A 132 -6.59 1.45 -8.37
C ASN A 132 -7.19 2.67 -7.69
N ARG A 133 -6.37 3.64 -7.23
CA ARG A 133 -6.79 4.81 -6.44
C ARG A 133 -7.98 5.59 -7.04
N LYS A 134 -8.10 5.62 -8.37
CA LYS A 134 -9.15 6.34 -9.13
C LYS A 134 -10.26 5.43 -9.67
N CYS A 135 -10.38 4.18 -9.20
CA CYS A 135 -11.38 3.22 -9.67
C CYS A 135 -12.22 2.69 -8.50
N ASN A 136 -13.53 2.55 -8.72
CA ASN A 136 -14.47 2.01 -7.72
C ASN A 136 -15.21 0.75 -8.24
N GLU A 137 -14.68 0.10 -9.28
CA GLU A 137 -15.26 -1.11 -9.88
C GLU A 137 -15.24 -2.29 -8.88
N LYS A 138 -16.33 -3.06 -8.81
CA LYS A 138 -16.50 -4.18 -7.86
C LYS A 138 -16.59 -5.56 -8.52
N GLU A 139 -16.74 -5.61 -9.84
CA GLU A 139 -16.95 -6.84 -10.59
C GLU A 139 -15.67 -7.29 -11.31
N GLY A 140 -15.49 -8.61 -11.43
CA GLY A 140 -14.38 -9.22 -12.17
C GLY A 140 -12.98 -8.90 -11.63
N LEU A 141 -12.81 -8.76 -10.30
CA LEU A 141 -11.50 -8.52 -9.71
C LEU A 141 -10.61 -9.76 -9.78
N SER A 142 -9.48 -9.64 -10.47
CA SER A 142 -8.41 -10.64 -10.47
C SER A 142 -7.24 -10.20 -9.59
N SER A 143 -6.67 -11.14 -8.83
CA SER A 143 -5.41 -10.95 -8.10
C SER A 143 -4.22 -11.05 -9.06
N TYR A 144 -3.26 -10.14 -8.93
CA TYR A 144 -1.97 -10.16 -9.60
C TYR A 144 -0.86 -10.03 -8.57
N GLU A 145 0.23 -10.75 -8.77
CA GLU A 145 1.48 -10.54 -8.05
C GLU A 145 2.37 -9.68 -8.94
N VAL A 146 2.82 -8.55 -8.41
CA VAL A 146 3.55 -7.53 -9.17
C VAL A 146 4.88 -7.27 -8.49
N ASN A 147 5.98 -7.28 -9.25
CA ASN A 147 7.27 -6.87 -8.72
C ASN A 147 7.30 -5.34 -8.53
N PHE A 148 7.49 -4.89 -7.30
CA PHE A 148 7.62 -3.49 -6.93
C PHE A 148 9.08 -3.18 -6.61
N SER A 149 9.75 -2.53 -7.55
CA SER A 149 11.08 -1.94 -7.34
C SER A 149 10.95 -0.54 -6.71
N TYR A 150 11.70 -0.27 -5.67
CA TYR A 150 11.73 1.01 -4.97
C TYR A 150 13.13 1.33 -4.44
N TYR A 151 13.39 2.60 -4.16
CA TYR A 151 14.67 3.05 -3.59
C TYR A 151 14.53 3.30 -2.09
N GLU A 152 15.43 2.74 -1.30
CA GLU A 152 15.55 2.90 0.16
C GLU A 152 17.02 3.19 0.49
N ASN A 153 17.30 4.29 1.20
CA ASN A 153 18.66 4.67 1.65
C ASN A 153 19.76 4.66 0.55
N GLY A 154 19.39 4.83 -0.72
CA GLY A 154 20.31 4.77 -1.88
C GLY A 154 20.40 3.39 -2.54
N GLU A 155 19.89 2.33 -1.92
CA GLU A 155 19.79 1.00 -2.48
C GLU A 155 18.50 0.82 -3.30
N ASN A 156 18.56 0.03 -4.37
CA ASN A 156 17.37 -0.40 -5.12
C ASN A 156 16.90 -1.75 -4.57
N ARG A 157 15.71 -1.78 -3.97
CA ARG A 157 15.10 -2.97 -3.38
C ARG A 157 13.86 -3.39 -4.17
N GLN A 158 13.54 -4.68 -4.12
CA GLN A 158 12.43 -5.27 -4.86
C GLN A 158 11.57 -6.13 -3.94
N ALA A 159 10.25 -6.04 -4.10
CA ALA A 159 9.29 -6.82 -3.34
C ALA A 159 8.12 -7.27 -4.22
N LEU A 160 7.71 -8.53 -4.11
CA LEU A 160 6.48 -9.01 -4.73
C LEU A 160 5.27 -8.56 -3.90
N VAL A 161 4.40 -7.75 -4.51
CA VAL A 161 3.19 -7.21 -3.87
C VAL A 161 1.93 -7.73 -4.56
N LYS A 162 0.91 -8.06 -3.75
CA LYS A 162 -0.38 -8.55 -4.25
C LYS A 162 -1.32 -7.38 -4.53
N LEU A 163 -1.88 -7.33 -5.74
CA LEU A 163 -2.81 -6.30 -6.19
C LEU A 163 -4.08 -6.96 -6.75
N ARG A 164 -5.27 -6.56 -6.29
CA ARG A 164 -6.53 -6.90 -6.96
C ARG A 164 -7.04 -5.75 -7.81
N VAL A 165 -7.33 -6.00 -9.09
CA VAL A 165 -7.90 -4.99 -10.00
C VAL A 165 -8.91 -5.60 -10.97
N CYS A 166 -9.83 -4.75 -11.46
CA CYS A 166 -10.76 -5.11 -12.53
C CYS A 166 -10.08 -5.20 -13.90
N PRO A 167 -10.70 -5.78 -14.94
CA PRO A 167 -10.06 -6.03 -16.24
C PRO A 167 -9.58 -4.75 -16.94
N ARG A 168 -10.33 -3.64 -16.80
CA ARG A 168 -9.95 -2.30 -17.29
C ARG A 168 -8.66 -1.76 -16.68
N CYS A 169 -8.34 -2.15 -15.45
CA CYS A 169 -7.10 -1.77 -14.77
C CYS A 169 -6.00 -2.82 -14.96
N ALA A 170 -6.34 -4.10 -15.18
CA ALA A 170 -5.40 -5.13 -15.61
C ALA A 170 -4.74 -4.79 -16.95
N TYR A 171 -5.50 -4.28 -17.92
CA TYR A 171 -4.95 -3.74 -19.18
C TYR A 171 -3.91 -2.64 -18.95
N LYS A 172 -4.12 -1.76 -17.96
CA LYS A 172 -3.17 -0.68 -17.62
C LYS A 172 -1.86 -1.21 -17.02
N LEU A 173 -1.87 -2.35 -16.32
CA LEU A 173 -0.66 -3.03 -15.87
C LEU A 173 0.13 -3.59 -17.07
N LYS A 174 -0.56 -4.18 -18.05
CA LYS A 174 0.06 -4.85 -19.21
C LYS A 174 0.36 -3.94 -20.40
N TYR A 175 -0.09 -2.68 -20.36
CA TYR A 175 -0.05 -1.72 -21.46
C TYR A 175 1.28 -1.66 -22.23
N LYS A 176 2.42 -1.63 -21.52
CA LYS A 176 3.76 -1.63 -22.15
C LYS A 176 4.00 -2.90 -22.98
N LYS A 177 3.84 -4.07 -22.37
CA LYS A 177 4.07 -5.38 -22.99
C LYS A 177 3.14 -5.63 -24.18
N GLU A 178 1.88 -5.24 -24.06
CA GLU A 178 0.91 -5.36 -25.17
C GLU A 178 1.25 -4.40 -26.32
N LYS A 179 1.69 -3.16 -26.04
CA LYS A 179 2.09 -2.20 -27.09
C LYS A 179 3.40 -2.60 -27.77
N GLU A 180 4.35 -3.17 -27.05
CA GLU A 180 5.58 -3.73 -27.61
C GLU A 180 5.27 -4.92 -28.54
N LEU A 181 4.42 -5.85 -28.11
CA LEU A 181 3.97 -6.99 -28.93
C LEU A 181 3.23 -6.52 -30.20
N GLU A 182 2.31 -5.56 -30.09
CA GLU A 182 1.61 -4.97 -31.25
C GLU A 182 2.60 -4.36 -32.25
N ASN A 183 3.61 -3.64 -31.75
CA ASN A 183 4.66 -3.04 -32.58
C ASN A 183 5.52 -4.11 -33.27
N GLN A 184 5.90 -5.19 -32.57
CA GLN A 184 6.64 -6.33 -33.14
C GLN A 184 5.84 -7.01 -34.26
N LEU A 185 4.57 -7.36 -34.00
CA LEU A 185 3.66 -7.93 -35.00
C LEU A 185 3.47 -7.02 -36.22
N ARG A 186 3.43 -5.69 -36.01
CA ARG A 186 3.36 -4.70 -37.10
C ARG A 186 4.65 -4.63 -37.91
N GLN A 187 5.82 -4.75 -37.27
CA GLN A 187 7.11 -4.86 -37.97
C GLN A 187 7.22 -6.16 -38.76
N GLU A 188 6.78 -7.29 -38.18
CA GLU A 188 6.78 -8.58 -38.86
C GLU A 188 5.86 -8.59 -40.08
N LYS A 189 4.61 -8.10 -39.94
CA LYS A 189 3.68 -7.90 -41.07
C LYS A 189 4.26 -6.98 -42.17
N ARG A 190 5.14 -6.03 -41.82
CA ARG A 190 5.89 -5.22 -42.81
C ARG A 190 7.01 -6.04 -43.47
N LYS A 191 7.76 -6.85 -42.72
CA LYS A 191 8.83 -7.75 -43.23
C LYS A 191 8.26 -8.82 -44.17
N THR A 192 7.14 -9.47 -43.83
CA THR A 192 6.49 -10.49 -44.67
C THR A 192 5.95 -9.90 -45.96
N ARG A 193 5.27 -8.75 -45.93
CA ARG A 193 4.84 -8.02 -47.14
C ARG A 193 6.01 -7.64 -48.05
N LYS A 194 7.15 -7.19 -47.50
CA LYS A 194 8.38 -6.93 -48.29
C LYS A 194 8.93 -8.22 -48.94
N ARG A 195 9.01 -9.34 -48.19
CA ARG A 195 9.43 -10.65 -48.71
C ARG A 195 8.52 -11.15 -49.83
N GLN A 196 7.19 -11.04 -49.68
CA GLN A 196 6.21 -11.38 -50.71
C GLN A 196 6.36 -10.51 -51.97
N ARG A 197 6.57 -9.20 -51.82
CA ARG A 197 6.82 -8.29 -52.96
C ARG A 197 8.10 -8.65 -53.70
N LYS A 198 9.20 -8.97 -52.99
CA LYS A 198 10.46 -9.44 -53.61
C LYS A 198 10.26 -10.75 -54.38
N LYS A 199 9.62 -11.76 -53.78
CA LYS A 199 9.30 -13.04 -54.47
C LYS A 199 8.40 -12.84 -55.70
N LYS A 200 7.44 -11.90 -55.67
CA LYS A 200 6.59 -11.57 -56.84
C LYS A 200 7.35 -10.87 -57.97
N ILE A 201 8.35 -10.05 -57.63
CA ILE A 201 9.25 -9.43 -58.61
C ILE A 201 10.18 -10.50 -59.23
N GLU A 202 10.79 -11.35 -58.41
CA GLU A 202 11.68 -12.43 -58.86
C GLU A 202 10.97 -13.44 -59.77
N ARG A 203 9.70 -13.80 -59.46
CA ARG A 203 8.87 -14.61 -60.36
C ARG A 203 8.54 -13.89 -61.67
N ARG A 204 8.43 -12.56 -61.67
CA ARG A 204 8.22 -11.76 -62.89
C ARG A 204 9.49 -11.65 -63.74
N SER A 205 10.68 -11.54 -63.15
CA SER A 205 11.93 -11.54 -63.91
C SER A 205 12.22 -12.92 -64.50
N LYS A 206 12.05 -14.00 -63.72
CA LYS A 206 12.18 -15.37 -64.23
C LYS A 206 11.21 -15.67 -65.38
N ARG A 207 9.96 -15.18 -65.33
CA ARG A 207 9.00 -15.31 -66.43
C ARG A 207 9.36 -14.47 -67.67
N ARG A 208 10.19 -13.41 -67.54
CA ARG A 208 10.70 -12.65 -68.69
C ARG A 208 11.89 -13.34 -69.35
N GLN A 209 12.80 -13.91 -68.56
CA GLN A 209 13.92 -14.69 -69.10
C GLN A 209 13.43 -15.99 -69.76
N ALA A 210 12.40 -16.64 -69.22
CA ALA A 210 11.73 -17.78 -69.86
C ALA A 210 10.84 -17.39 -71.09
N SER A 211 10.90 -16.14 -71.54
CA SER A 211 10.35 -15.67 -72.82
C SER A 211 11.44 -15.02 -73.70
N GLU A 212 12.71 -15.27 -73.38
CA GLU A 212 13.91 -14.82 -74.12
C GLU A 212 14.84 -16.02 -74.42
N GLU A 213 14.28 -17.23 -74.54
CA GLU A 213 14.93 -18.37 -75.21
C GLU A 213 14.34 -18.52 -76.63
N PRO A 214 15.13 -18.96 -77.64
CA PRO A 214 14.77 -18.75 -79.04
C PRO A 214 13.71 -19.71 -79.55
N GLU A 215 12.85 -19.21 -80.43
CA GLU A 215 12.13 -20.05 -81.39
C GLU A 215 13.14 -20.57 -82.42
N GLU A 216 13.39 -21.88 -82.45
CA GLU A 216 13.83 -22.55 -83.66
C GLU A 216 12.60 -22.81 -84.55
N SER A 217 12.78 -22.66 -85.84
CA SER A 217 11.76 -22.60 -86.88
C SER A 217 11.01 -23.92 -87.11
N ASP A 218 9.71 -23.81 -87.41
CA ASP A 218 9.12 -24.58 -88.51
C ASP A 218 7.94 -23.81 -89.13
N ASP A 219 7.86 -23.79 -90.46
CA ASP A 219 6.87 -23.04 -91.25
C ASP A 219 5.49 -23.71 -91.29
N SER A 220 4.40 -22.94 -91.25
CA SER A 220 3.28 -23.06 -92.22
C SER A 220 2.13 -22.03 -92.01
N ASP A 221 1.58 -21.59 -93.14
CA ASP A 221 0.57 -20.55 -93.41
C ASP A 221 -0.77 -20.61 -92.65
N GLY A 222 -1.53 -19.49 -92.63
CA GLY A 222 -2.93 -19.54 -92.16
C GLY A 222 -3.76 -18.26 -91.93
N ASP A 223 -3.78 -17.33 -92.89
CA ASP A 223 -4.90 -16.38 -93.21
C ASP A 223 -5.66 -15.50 -92.17
N THR A 224 -6.24 -14.44 -92.76
CA THR A 224 -6.85 -13.18 -92.34
C THR A 224 -8.05 -13.10 -91.36
N SER A 225 -8.06 -11.99 -90.58
CA SER A 225 -9.24 -11.21 -90.11
C SER A 225 -10.17 -11.82 -89.02
N SER A 226 -10.91 -11.08 -88.18
CA SER A 226 -11.29 -9.64 -88.18
C SER A 226 -11.57 -9.06 -86.75
N GLU A 227 -11.57 -7.72 -86.68
CA GLU A 227 -12.37 -6.82 -85.79
C GLU A 227 -12.16 -6.71 -84.25
N GLU A 228 -11.90 -5.45 -83.84
CA GLU A 228 -12.55 -4.61 -82.80
C GLU A 228 -12.96 -5.18 -81.41
N GLY A 229 -12.87 -4.43 -80.30
CA GLY A 229 -12.47 -3.02 -80.11
C GLY A 229 -12.85 -2.51 -78.70
N SER A 230 -12.69 -1.19 -78.50
CA SER A 230 -13.26 -0.39 -77.37
C SER A 230 -12.68 -0.54 -75.94
N ARG A 231 -12.14 0.58 -75.44
CA ARG A 231 -11.79 0.86 -74.03
C ARG A 231 -12.93 1.62 -73.33
N SER A 232 -13.20 1.35 -72.04
CA SER A 232 -13.56 2.35 -71.00
C SER A 232 -13.71 1.68 -69.63
N ARG A 233 -13.13 2.15 -68.51
CA ARG A 233 -13.61 3.25 -67.63
C ARG A 233 -15.09 3.07 -67.20
N SER A 234 -15.49 3.20 -65.92
CA SER A 234 -14.78 3.59 -64.69
C SER A 234 -15.68 3.51 -63.44
N HIS A 235 -15.08 3.48 -62.23
CA HIS A 235 -15.63 3.85 -60.90
C HIS A 235 -16.88 3.12 -60.35
N GLY A 236 -17.05 3.07 -59.01
CA GLY A 236 -18.45 3.07 -58.51
C GLY A 236 -18.87 2.67 -57.10
N SER A 237 -18.03 2.22 -56.16
CA SER A 237 -18.35 2.19 -54.69
C SER A 237 -19.49 1.27 -54.15
N LYS A 238 -19.52 1.17 -52.80
CA LYS A 238 -20.59 0.67 -51.89
C LYS A 238 -20.82 -0.85 -51.72
N SER A 239 -20.47 -1.32 -50.51
CA SER A 239 -21.15 -2.35 -49.70
C SER A 239 -22.56 -1.87 -49.28
N PRO A 240 -23.45 -2.65 -48.58
CA PRO A 240 -23.20 -3.91 -47.86
C PRO A 240 -24.33 -4.99 -47.95
N GLY A 241 -24.19 -6.08 -47.17
CA GLY A 241 -25.34 -6.78 -46.57
C GLY A 241 -25.45 -8.29 -46.84
N ASN A 242 -25.30 -9.07 -45.77
CA ASN A 242 -25.91 -10.39 -45.45
C ASN A 242 -26.39 -11.36 -46.56
N ASP A 243 -26.07 -12.66 -46.41
CA ASP A 243 -26.95 -13.55 -45.63
C ASP A 243 -26.31 -14.90 -45.25
N GLU A 244 -26.96 -15.61 -44.31
CA GLU A 244 -26.51 -16.87 -43.69
C GLU A 244 -26.57 -18.11 -44.61
N ARG A 245 -25.63 -19.05 -44.43
CA ARG A 245 -26.01 -20.47 -44.30
C ARG A 245 -25.00 -21.32 -43.54
N ALA A 246 -25.52 -22.21 -42.67
CA ALA A 246 -24.75 -23.12 -41.82
C ALA A 246 -24.70 -24.58 -42.36
N ARG A 247 -23.96 -25.45 -41.63
CA ARG A 247 -23.74 -26.92 -41.78
C ARG A 247 -22.43 -27.32 -42.48
N LYS A 248 -21.71 -28.40 -42.11
CA LYS A 248 -21.58 -29.20 -40.86
C LYS A 248 -20.42 -30.21 -41.08
N MET A 249 -19.82 -30.76 -40.00
CA MET A 249 -19.03 -32.04 -39.98
C MET A 249 -17.66 -32.01 -40.72
N SER A 250 -16.63 -32.82 -40.41
CA SER A 250 -16.29 -33.68 -39.23
C SER A 250 -14.87 -34.30 -39.40
N LYS A 251 -14.28 -34.84 -38.32
CA LYS A 251 -13.02 -35.65 -38.25
C LYS A 251 -11.71 -34.85 -38.56
N GLY A 252 -10.53 -35.17 -38.03
CA GLY A 252 -10.15 -36.11 -36.96
C GLY A 252 -8.63 -36.42 -36.93
N VAL A 253 -7.99 -36.22 -35.76
CA VAL A 253 -7.01 -37.14 -35.12
C VAL A 253 -5.55 -37.28 -35.67
N GLN A 254 -4.60 -37.40 -34.70
CA GLN A 254 -3.16 -37.77 -34.79
C GLN A 254 -2.19 -36.77 -35.50
N SER A 255 -0.88 -36.65 -35.19
CA SER A 255 -0.01 -36.71 -33.99
C SER A 255 1.40 -37.22 -34.40
N THR A 256 2.48 -36.67 -33.81
CA THR A 256 3.90 -37.14 -33.92
C THR A 256 4.55 -37.02 -35.32
N SER A 257 5.87 -36.84 -35.53
CA SER A 257 7.06 -36.73 -34.65
C SER A 257 8.21 -35.95 -35.34
N CYS A 258 9.20 -35.50 -34.54
CA CYS A 258 10.58 -35.18 -34.98
C CYS A 258 11.46 -36.47 -34.81
N PRO A 259 12.70 -36.65 -35.34
CA PRO A 259 13.85 -35.74 -35.15
C PRO A 259 14.96 -35.74 -36.26
N GLY A 260 16.06 -35.00 -36.02
CA GLY A 260 17.34 -35.14 -36.75
C GLY A 260 18.20 -33.86 -36.79
N GLY A 261 19.31 -33.82 -36.02
CA GLY A 261 20.31 -32.73 -36.03
C GLY A 261 21.45 -32.93 -37.05
N PRO A 262 22.69 -32.42 -36.86
CA PRO A 262 23.24 -31.81 -35.62
C PRO A 262 24.20 -30.58 -35.75
N ALA A 263 24.50 -29.99 -34.58
CA ALA A 263 25.77 -29.42 -34.09
C ALA A 263 26.57 -28.29 -34.81
N LYS A 264 26.72 -27.14 -34.12
CA LYS A 264 28.02 -26.65 -33.58
C LYS A 264 27.84 -25.55 -32.50
N GLN A 265 28.64 -25.63 -31.42
CA GLN A 265 28.85 -24.65 -30.33
C GLN A 265 30.30 -24.07 -30.43
N PRO A 266 30.84 -23.15 -29.58
CA PRO A 266 30.36 -22.53 -28.30
C PRO A 266 30.46 -20.97 -28.26
N GLY A 267 30.13 -20.23 -27.18
CA GLY A 267 29.47 -20.56 -25.90
C GLY A 267 29.59 -19.44 -24.83
N ARG A 268 29.22 -19.77 -23.57
CA ARG A 268 29.49 -19.06 -22.29
C ARG A 268 28.79 -17.71 -22.03
N ASN A 269 27.46 -17.72 -21.84
CA ASN A 269 26.75 -17.08 -20.70
C ASN A 269 25.19 -17.13 -20.74
N ASP A 270 24.55 -17.56 -21.84
CA ASP A 270 23.09 -17.43 -22.04
C ASP A 270 22.25 -18.70 -21.75
N GLU A 271 22.56 -19.48 -20.71
CA GLU A 271 21.97 -20.83 -20.50
C GLU A 271 21.04 -20.96 -19.25
N PHE A 272 20.68 -19.86 -18.56
CA PHE A 272 19.88 -19.94 -17.32
C PHE A 272 18.45 -19.37 -17.37
N ASP A 273 18.13 -18.44 -18.28
CA ASP A 273 16.82 -17.75 -18.29
C ASP A 273 15.72 -18.47 -19.10
N GLN A 274 15.98 -19.66 -19.62
CA GLN A 274 15.01 -20.44 -20.40
C GLN A 274 14.26 -21.53 -19.59
N TYR A 275 14.41 -21.55 -18.25
CA TYR A 275 13.99 -22.68 -17.41
C TYR A 275 12.72 -22.48 -16.56
N PHE A 276 12.26 -21.25 -16.28
CA PHE A 276 11.17 -21.01 -15.30
C PHE A 276 9.78 -20.68 -15.88
N GLU A 277 9.53 -20.95 -17.18
CA GLU A 277 8.16 -21.09 -17.70
C GLU A 277 7.63 -22.50 -17.40
N GLY A 278 6.98 -22.72 -16.24
CA GLY A 278 6.53 -24.08 -15.92
C GLY A 278 5.71 -24.37 -14.66
N MET A 279 4.99 -23.42 -14.05
CA MET A 279 4.09 -23.79 -12.93
C MET A 279 2.89 -22.84 -12.72
N PHE A 280 1.91 -22.90 -13.62
CA PHE A 280 0.53 -22.51 -13.32
C PHE A 280 -0.29 -23.79 -13.10
N LEU A 281 -0.63 -24.10 -11.84
CA LEU A 281 -1.76 -24.99 -11.51
C LEU A 281 -2.27 -24.72 -10.09
N SER A 282 -3.56 -24.97 -9.90
CA SER A 282 -4.33 -24.70 -8.68
C SER A 282 -4.27 -25.87 -7.68
N VAL A 283 -4.58 -25.63 -6.39
CA VAL A 283 -5.43 -26.44 -5.48
C VAL A 283 -5.41 -25.82 -4.05
N GLU A 284 -6.23 -26.35 -3.15
CA GLU A 284 -6.88 -25.68 -2.01
C GLU A 284 -6.19 -25.79 -0.63
N VAL A 285 -6.65 -24.91 0.27
CA VAL A 285 -6.85 -25.04 1.74
C VAL A 285 -6.35 -26.33 2.44
N SER A 286 -5.50 -26.23 3.48
CA SER A 286 -5.90 -26.50 4.90
C SER A 286 -4.79 -26.36 5.98
N GLN A 287 -5.21 -25.78 7.09
CA GLN A 287 -4.75 -25.78 8.50
C GLN A 287 -3.53 -26.57 9.04
N ARG A 288 -2.76 -25.83 9.88
CA ARG A 288 -2.34 -26.12 11.30
C ARG A 288 -1.08 -26.96 11.64
N LYS A 289 -0.44 -26.48 12.74
CA LYS A 289 0.47 -27.15 13.72
C LYS A 289 1.88 -27.55 13.21
N SER A 290 2.92 -27.73 14.04
CA SER A 290 3.36 -27.05 15.29
C SER A 290 4.68 -27.66 15.80
N ILE A 291 5.62 -26.83 16.29
CA ILE A 291 6.49 -27.08 17.47
C ILE A 291 7.62 -28.15 17.43
N ARG A 292 8.84 -27.66 17.79
CA ARG A 292 10.06 -28.34 18.34
C ARG A 292 10.85 -29.29 17.40
N VAL A 293 12.14 -29.61 17.63
CA VAL A 293 13.14 -29.25 18.69
C VAL A 293 14.51 -28.87 18.03
N CYS A 294 15.32 -28.01 18.67
CA CYS A 294 16.80 -28.08 18.61
C CYS A 294 17.34 -28.29 20.04
N GLY A 295 18.22 -29.27 20.25
CA GLY A 295 19.06 -29.38 21.46
C GLY A 295 20.41 -28.68 21.21
N ALA A 296 20.92 -27.86 22.14
CA ALA A 296 21.77 -28.26 23.28
C ALA A 296 23.15 -28.76 22.80
N VAL A 297 24.32 -28.27 23.23
CA VAL A 297 24.82 -27.71 24.52
C VAL A 297 25.87 -26.59 24.22
N VAL A 298 26.55 -25.83 25.10
CA VAL A 298 27.18 -26.05 26.44
C VAL A 298 27.37 -24.69 27.16
N ALA A 299 27.74 -24.76 28.45
CA ALA A 299 28.56 -23.80 29.22
C ALA A 299 27.85 -22.64 29.96
N ALA A 300 27.78 -22.81 31.29
CA ALA A 300 27.52 -21.73 32.23
C ALA A 300 28.81 -20.99 32.60
N ALA A 301 28.73 -19.67 32.79
CA ALA A 301 29.70 -18.88 33.52
C ALA A 301 28.96 -17.88 34.41
N ALA A 302 29.28 -17.86 35.70
CA ALA A 302 28.64 -16.95 36.65
C ALA A 302 29.15 -15.52 36.43
N GLY A 303 28.23 -14.61 36.11
CA GLY A 303 28.48 -13.17 36.07
C GLY A 303 27.20 -12.45 36.48
N VAL A 304 27.33 -11.40 37.30
CA VAL A 304 26.19 -10.61 37.79
C VAL A 304 25.57 -9.86 36.62
N THR A 305 24.60 -10.47 35.96
CA THR A 305 23.80 -9.83 34.91
C THR A 305 22.92 -8.77 35.56
N ALA A 306 23.17 -7.49 35.23
CA ALA A 306 22.26 -6.42 35.60
C ALA A 306 20.84 -6.78 35.15
N PRO A 307 19.82 -6.73 36.03
CA PRO A 307 18.50 -7.20 35.69
C PRO A 307 17.96 -6.41 34.50
N SER A 308 17.62 -7.12 33.42
CA SER A 308 16.86 -6.53 32.32
C SER A 308 15.59 -5.92 32.92
N LYS A 309 15.40 -4.62 32.72
CA LYS A 309 14.30 -3.82 33.32
C LYS A 309 12.94 -4.15 32.68
N GLN A 310 12.60 -5.43 32.63
CA GLN A 310 11.27 -5.93 32.33
C GLN A 310 10.32 -5.41 33.39
N LYS A 311 9.16 -4.92 32.97
CA LYS A 311 8.11 -4.41 33.86
C LYS A 311 6.83 -5.18 33.61
N ILE A 312 6.21 -5.67 34.67
CA ILE A 312 4.91 -6.32 34.57
C ILE A 312 3.84 -5.29 34.94
N ARG A 313 2.84 -5.13 34.08
CA ARG A 313 1.67 -4.27 34.32
C ARG A 313 0.43 -5.13 34.43
N ILE A 314 -0.17 -5.13 35.60
CA ILE A 314 -1.39 -5.89 35.91
C ILE A 314 -2.55 -4.89 35.91
N LYS A 315 -3.53 -5.10 35.03
CA LYS A 315 -4.76 -4.31 34.99
C LYS A 315 -5.90 -5.14 35.55
N LEU A 316 -6.51 -4.64 36.61
CA LEU A 316 -7.70 -5.21 37.21
C LEU A 316 -8.94 -4.45 36.70
N ARG A 317 -10.00 -5.18 36.35
CA ARG A 317 -11.32 -4.65 35.99
C ARG A 317 -12.40 -5.38 36.79
N SER A 318 -13.39 -4.65 37.30
CA SER A 318 -14.56 -5.27 37.93
C SER A 318 -15.79 -4.36 37.83
N TYR A 319 -16.96 -4.93 38.11
CA TYR A 319 -18.19 -4.16 38.37
C TYR A 319 -18.38 -3.85 39.86
N TRP A 320 -17.80 -4.68 40.74
CA TRP A 320 -17.90 -4.56 42.20
C TRP A 320 -16.59 -4.04 42.80
N VAL A 321 -16.68 -2.98 43.63
CA VAL A 321 -15.55 -2.36 44.34
C VAL A 321 -14.86 -3.29 45.36
N PRO A 322 -15.56 -4.01 46.27
CA PRO A 322 -14.87 -4.79 47.31
C PRO A 322 -14.05 -5.95 46.74
N LEU A 323 -14.53 -6.62 45.69
CA LEU A 323 -13.82 -7.74 45.08
C LEU A 323 -12.48 -7.31 44.45
N ILE A 324 -12.44 -6.15 43.78
CA ILE A 324 -11.21 -5.57 43.22
C ILE A 324 -10.30 -4.96 44.30
N GLU A 325 -10.79 -4.76 45.53
CA GLU A 325 -9.99 -4.41 46.71
C GLU A 325 -9.30 -5.64 47.28
N GLN A 326 -10.05 -6.72 47.51
CA GLN A 326 -9.56 -8.01 47.97
C GLN A 326 -8.51 -8.60 47.01
N ALA A 327 -8.84 -8.67 45.70
CA ALA A 327 -7.90 -9.13 44.67
C ALA A 327 -6.61 -8.28 44.65
N CYS A 328 -6.74 -6.98 44.85
CA CYS A 328 -5.60 -6.07 44.90
C CYS A 328 -4.74 -6.31 46.14
N GLN A 329 -5.33 -6.55 47.32
CA GLN A 329 -4.60 -6.86 48.55
C GLN A 329 -3.82 -8.17 48.40
N GLN A 330 -4.47 -9.24 47.91
CA GLN A 330 -3.84 -10.54 47.65
C GLN A 330 -2.63 -10.43 46.71
N ILE A 331 -2.76 -9.70 45.59
CA ILE A 331 -1.66 -9.48 44.64
C ILE A 331 -0.50 -8.70 45.28
N LEU A 332 -0.79 -7.70 46.12
CA LEU A 332 0.24 -6.95 46.85
C LEU A 332 0.94 -7.80 47.91
N GLU A 333 0.22 -8.68 48.60
CA GLU A 333 0.79 -9.62 49.58
C GLU A 333 1.70 -10.65 48.92
N ALA A 334 1.29 -11.25 47.81
CA ALA A 334 2.12 -12.15 47.02
C ALA A 334 3.40 -11.48 46.49
N ALA A 335 3.29 -10.22 46.01
CA ALA A 335 4.44 -9.45 45.54
C ALA A 335 5.40 -9.07 46.69
N LYS A 336 4.88 -8.73 47.87
CA LYS A 336 5.69 -8.50 49.09
C LYS A 336 6.41 -9.78 49.53
N ASN A 337 5.71 -10.91 49.61
CA ASN A 337 6.29 -12.20 50.05
C ASN A 337 7.44 -12.67 49.14
N THR A 338 7.40 -12.32 47.85
CA THR A 338 8.46 -12.63 46.88
C THR A 338 9.51 -11.52 46.72
N ASN A 339 9.48 -10.48 47.56
CA ASN A 339 10.37 -9.30 47.55
C ASN A 339 10.40 -8.53 46.21
N ALA A 340 9.29 -8.52 45.47
CA ALA A 340 9.17 -7.75 44.22
C ALA A 340 8.87 -6.27 44.50
N LEU A 341 9.67 -5.37 43.88
CA LEU A 341 9.49 -3.92 44.03
C LEU A 341 8.19 -3.49 43.35
N THR A 342 7.16 -3.24 44.17
CA THR A 342 5.80 -3.00 43.70
C THR A 342 5.43 -1.53 43.77
N MET A 343 5.02 -0.95 42.65
CA MET A 343 4.28 0.31 42.67
C MET A 343 2.86 0.02 43.13
N GLY A 344 2.42 0.73 44.18
CA GLY A 344 1.10 0.55 44.77
C GLY A 344 -0.06 0.72 43.78
N PRO A 345 -1.26 0.23 44.13
CA PRO A 345 -2.37 0.13 43.20
C PRO A 345 -2.90 1.50 42.81
N VAL A 346 -2.73 1.86 41.54
CA VAL A 346 -3.20 3.12 40.99
C VAL A 346 -4.67 2.96 40.59
N PRO A 347 -5.62 3.66 41.25
CA PRO A 347 -7.00 3.68 40.79
C PRO A 347 -7.09 4.49 39.49
N LEU A 348 -7.55 3.85 38.42
CA LEU A 348 -7.84 4.54 37.17
C LEU A 348 -9.30 5.04 37.19
N PRO A 349 -9.61 6.16 36.51
CA PRO A 349 -10.98 6.65 36.39
C PRO A 349 -11.97 5.55 35.96
N THR A 350 -13.08 5.47 36.69
CA THR A 350 -14.14 4.49 36.46
C THR A 350 -14.80 4.76 35.11
N LYS A 351 -15.05 3.70 34.33
CA LYS A 351 -15.78 3.83 33.07
C LYS A 351 -17.27 3.70 33.34
N LYS A 352 -17.97 4.83 33.32
CA LYS A 352 -19.44 4.91 33.36
C LYS A 352 -20.01 4.73 31.96
N ARG A 353 -20.95 3.78 31.79
CA ARG A 353 -21.77 3.61 30.58
C ARG A 353 -23.24 3.69 31.00
N VAL A 354 -23.99 4.63 30.42
CA VAL A 354 -25.42 4.81 30.68
C VAL A 354 -26.21 4.25 29.51
N TYR A 355 -27.27 3.50 29.81
CA TYR A 355 -28.22 2.97 28.85
C TYR A 355 -29.63 3.47 29.20
N CYS A 356 -30.35 3.95 28.21
CA CYS A 356 -31.74 4.39 28.36
C CYS A 356 -32.63 3.31 27.76
N VAL A 357 -33.43 2.64 28.58
CA VAL A 357 -34.36 1.59 28.16
C VAL A 357 -35.79 2.09 28.40
N LEU A 358 -36.74 1.73 27.53
CA LEU A 358 -38.15 2.03 27.78
C LEU A 358 -38.68 1.09 28.87
N ARG A 359 -39.37 1.65 29.87
CA ARG A 359 -39.91 0.86 30.98
C ARG A 359 -41.16 0.08 30.57
N SER A 360 -41.97 0.65 29.69
CA SER A 360 -43.13 0.01 29.08
C SER A 360 -42.75 -0.66 27.75
N PRO A 361 -43.27 -1.87 27.44
CA PRO A 361 -43.07 -2.49 26.13
C PRO A 361 -43.89 -1.82 25.01
N HIS A 362 -44.86 -0.96 25.33
CA HIS A 362 -45.78 -0.37 24.36
C HIS A 362 -46.08 1.11 24.66
N VAL A 363 -46.08 1.96 23.62
CA VAL A 363 -46.51 3.37 23.60
C VAL A 363 -45.77 4.38 24.51
N ASP A 364 -45.43 4.07 25.76
CA ASP A 364 -44.96 5.06 26.75
C ASP A 364 -43.50 5.50 26.55
N LYS A 365 -43.27 6.38 25.56
CA LYS A 365 -41.93 6.81 25.15
C LYS A 365 -41.18 7.66 26.17
N ASP A 366 -41.88 8.32 27.09
CA ASP A 366 -41.28 9.23 28.07
C ASP A 366 -40.95 8.54 29.40
N SER A 367 -41.56 7.37 29.67
CA SER A 367 -41.18 6.49 30.77
C SER A 367 -39.92 5.68 30.42
N ARG A 368 -38.76 6.35 30.54
CA ARG A 368 -37.43 5.76 30.34
C ARG A 368 -36.74 5.48 31.65
N GLU A 369 -36.11 4.31 31.73
CA GLU A 369 -35.25 3.91 32.83
C GLU A 369 -33.78 4.05 32.42
N HIS A 370 -32.96 4.64 33.30
CA HIS A 370 -31.57 4.97 33.05
C HIS A 370 -30.65 4.03 33.82
N PHE A 371 -30.28 2.91 33.19
CA PHE A 371 -29.34 1.95 33.77
C PHE A 371 -27.90 2.44 33.63
N GLU A 372 -27.11 2.29 34.68
CA GLU A 372 -25.68 2.65 34.69
C GLU A 372 -24.83 1.40 34.95
N ILE A 373 -23.91 1.10 34.03
CA ILE A 373 -22.82 0.14 34.27
C ILE A 373 -21.56 0.91 34.63
N ARG A 374 -21.01 0.65 35.81
CA ARG A 374 -19.71 1.15 36.28
C ARG A 374 -18.66 0.06 36.17
N THR A 375 -17.60 0.30 35.40
CA THR A 375 -16.41 -0.55 35.42
C THR A 375 -15.30 0.12 36.21
N HIS A 376 -14.99 -0.44 37.38
CA HIS A 376 -13.88 -0.05 38.23
C HIS A 376 -12.58 -0.63 37.67
N ARG A 377 -11.49 0.15 37.75
CA ARG A 377 -10.23 -0.17 37.08
C ARG A 377 -9.05 0.17 37.99
N ARG A 378 -8.14 -0.78 38.18
CA ARG A 378 -6.87 -0.55 38.91
C ARG A 378 -5.69 -1.00 38.06
N LEU A 379 -4.55 -0.38 38.28
CA LEU A 379 -3.28 -0.72 37.66
C LEU A 379 -2.24 -0.97 38.76
N ILE A 380 -1.56 -2.10 38.70
CA ILE A 380 -0.42 -2.43 39.56
C ILE A 380 0.78 -2.62 38.62
N ASP A 381 1.86 -1.89 38.86
CA ASP A 381 3.10 -1.98 38.09
C ASP A 381 4.18 -2.62 38.98
N LEU A 382 4.72 -3.77 38.56
CA LEU A 382 5.82 -4.47 39.23
C LEU A 382 7.15 -4.18 38.52
N ALA A 383 8.14 -3.77 39.29
CA ALA A 383 9.52 -3.59 38.84
C ALA A 383 10.37 -4.80 39.26
N ASN A 384 11.27 -5.24 38.38
CA ASN A 384 12.17 -6.37 38.58
C ASN A 384 11.41 -7.68 38.88
N PRO A 385 10.69 -8.27 37.91
CA PRO A 385 10.03 -9.56 38.10
C PRO A 385 11.06 -10.66 38.34
N ASN A 386 10.99 -11.32 39.50
CA ASN A 386 11.66 -12.58 39.75
C ASN A 386 10.81 -13.73 39.15
N ALA A 387 11.43 -14.84 38.72
CA ALA A 387 10.71 -16.00 38.20
C ALA A 387 9.67 -16.51 39.23
N GLN A 388 10.08 -16.62 40.49
CA GLN A 388 9.21 -16.97 41.62
C GLN A 388 8.01 -16.02 41.80
N THR A 389 8.16 -14.74 41.47
CA THR A 389 7.05 -13.77 41.52
C THR A 389 6.05 -14.01 40.38
N ILE A 390 6.51 -14.37 39.18
CA ILE A 390 5.62 -14.69 38.05
C ILE A 390 4.80 -15.94 38.37
N ASP A 391 5.45 -16.99 38.87
CA ASP A 391 4.78 -18.24 39.22
C ASP A 391 3.76 -18.03 40.35
N ALA A 392 4.12 -17.27 41.40
CA ALA A 392 3.20 -16.90 42.46
C ALA A 392 1.96 -16.14 41.94
N LEU A 393 2.15 -15.16 41.05
CA LEU A 393 1.04 -14.37 40.49
C LEU A 393 0.09 -15.18 39.59
N MET A 394 0.60 -16.23 38.92
CA MET A 394 -0.23 -17.13 38.11
C MET A 394 -0.95 -18.18 38.96
N GLN A 395 -0.41 -18.53 40.12
CA GLN A 395 -0.97 -19.50 41.06
C GLN A 395 -1.97 -18.89 42.05
N LEU A 396 -2.13 -17.57 42.08
CA LEU A 396 -3.06 -16.86 42.97
C LEU A 396 -4.52 -17.02 42.51
N ASP A 397 -5.33 -17.67 43.34
CA ASP A 397 -6.79 -17.76 43.15
C ASP A 397 -7.47 -16.42 43.46
N LEU A 398 -7.80 -15.66 42.41
CA LEU A 398 -8.45 -14.36 42.52
C LEU A 398 -9.98 -14.48 42.62
N PRO A 399 -10.67 -13.55 43.32
CA PRO A 399 -12.11 -13.61 43.53
C PRO A 399 -12.90 -13.51 42.21
N ALA A 400 -13.89 -14.39 42.06
CA ALA A 400 -14.76 -14.46 40.89
C ALA A 400 -15.45 -13.10 40.61
N GLY A 401 -15.35 -12.63 39.37
CA GLY A 401 -15.90 -11.33 38.95
C GLY A 401 -14.88 -10.19 38.91
N VAL A 402 -13.60 -10.45 39.22
CA VAL A 402 -12.46 -9.59 38.84
C VAL A 402 -11.79 -10.16 37.60
N ASP A 403 -11.60 -9.30 36.60
CA ASP A 403 -10.97 -9.61 35.32
C ASP A 403 -9.57 -8.99 35.27
N VAL A 404 -8.56 -9.78 34.87
CA VAL A 404 -7.14 -9.46 35.02
C VAL A 404 -6.40 -9.58 33.69
N GLU A 405 -5.84 -8.46 33.22
CA GLU A 405 -4.90 -8.45 32.09
C GLU A 405 -3.47 -8.24 32.60
N VAL A 406 -2.60 -9.24 32.44
CA VAL A 406 -1.15 -9.10 32.65
C VAL A 406 -0.46 -8.72 31.35
N LYS A 407 0.43 -7.72 31.38
CA LYS A 407 1.26 -7.32 30.23
C LYS A 407 2.71 -7.15 30.64
N LEU A 408 3.61 -7.80 29.89
CA LEU A 408 5.05 -7.56 29.96
C LEU A 408 5.40 -6.30 29.15
N SER A 409 6.42 -5.55 29.55
CA SER A 409 6.87 -4.28 28.95
C SER A 409 8.36 -4.03 29.16
#